data_AF-A0AA96HQ98-F1
#
_entry.id   AF-A0AA96HQ98-F1
#
_cell.length_a   1.000
_cell.length_b   1.000
_cell.length_c   1.000
_cell.angle_alpha   90.00
_cell.angle_beta   90.00
_cell.angle_gamma   90.00
#
_symmetry.space_group_name_H-M   'P 1'
#
loop_
_entity.id
_entity.type
_entity.pdbx_description
1 polymer ?
#
loop_
_entity_poly.entity_id
_entity_poly.type
_entity_poly.pdbx_seq_one_letter_code
_entity_poly.pdbx_strand_id
1 'polypeptide(L)'
;MKDITEEKYHKLYGVKNVRITYKKSDFLDYVIMAVLTGAILYFTYGMHNPLAQVGMLLCAAAVAFFPLRHGIEFKVPIILSRPQEILYMFVHKVQNLRAPYYLAILVLIIENVVIYFTPEWPHKTALMGKIALYAFYGHIGLLTLYRTVIFVAHLIKREQVKEILMQSAWKGQLKRQPNITLEIFHAYFTGLLTHIVYVAPWYLVITYLQFSLVLLPVTCIAAFVIQTQFVKQINAWFYRDHWLGHNSELEFVYLHGPHHDAIPSGMIAVAGNGYLEGYVRGLLGFPIPFYNPIMAVLFYTIDVKIDIDSHQYIPGVFPGVDKDIHMVTQHSTHHYGRVEPLGFAINFDQPNVPEKAKKLFKLFPDELNNSIKIDEKLNGYQWDNHRYRWFLSMIDKYENNQKPDLDTADVNAQ
;
A
#
# COMPACT_ATOMS: atom_id res chain seq x y z
N MET A 1 -9.75 5.61 -21.57
CA MET A 1 -10.69 5.93 -20.46
C MET A 1 -12.03 6.49 -20.97
N LYS A 2 -12.82 5.73 -21.75
CA LYS A 2 -14.04 6.29 -22.37
C LYS A 2 -15.29 6.28 -21.45
N ASP A 3 -15.33 5.40 -20.43
CA ASP A 3 -16.52 5.21 -19.57
C ASP A 3 -16.24 5.45 -18.07
N ILE A 4 -15.75 6.63 -17.73
CA ILE A 4 -15.67 7.08 -16.32
C ILE A 4 -16.99 7.78 -15.99
N THR A 5 -17.84 7.15 -15.18
CA THR A 5 -19.13 7.69 -14.70
C THR A 5 -19.25 7.53 -13.19
N GLU A 6 -19.85 8.50 -12.50
CA GLU A 6 -20.09 8.43 -11.06
C GLU A 6 -20.92 7.21 -10.67
N GLU A 7 -21.97 6.88 -11.44
CA GLU A 7 -22.84 5.73 -11.19
C GLU A 7 -22.05 4.41 -11.05
N LYS A 8 -20.99 4.24 -11.84
CA LYS A 8 -20.15 3.05 -11.79
C LYS A 8 -19.15 3.10 -10.64
N TYR A 9 -18.48 4.23 -10.45
CA TYR A 9 -17.34 4.34 -9.53
C TYR A 9 -17.72 4.69 -8.09
N HIS A 10 -18.87 5.32 -7.88
CA HIS A 10 -19.38 5.74 -6.58
C HIS A 10 -20.62 4.93 -6.15
N LYS A 11 -20.88 3.79 -6.80
CA LYS A 11 -21.91 2.85 -6.35
C LYS A 11 -21.60 2.38 -4.93
N LEU A 12 -22.56 2.43 -4.02
CA LEU A 12 -22.39 1.89 -2.67
C LEU A 12 -23.67 1.14 -2.28
N TYR A 13 -23.52 -0.10 -1.84
CA TYR A 13 -24.56 -0.81 -1.11
C TYR A 13 -24.32 -0.55 0.37
N GLY A 14 -25.35 -0.10 1.09
CA GLY A 14 -25.27 0.26 2.51
C GLY A 14 -25.13 1.76 2.77
N VAL A 15 -24.68 2.11 3.98
CA VAL A 15 -24.66 3.51 4.45
C VAL A 15 -23.37 4.19 4.02
N LYS A 16 -23.50 5.31 3.30
CA LYS A 16 -22.37 6.20 3.01
C LYS A 16 -21.96 6.95 4.27
N ASN A 17 -20.72 6.77 4.71
CA ASN A 17 -20.14 7.50 5.82
C ASN A 17 -18.67 7.80 5.51
N VAL A 18 -18.36 9.07 5.27
CA VAL A 18 -17.02 9.48 4.88
C VAL A 18 -16.09 9.46 6.09
N ARG A 19 -14.97 8.75 5.99
CA ARG A 19 -14.03 8.54 7.09
C ARG A 19 -12.60 8.81 6.62
N ILE A 20 -11.80 9.40 7.50
CA ILE A 20 -10.35 9.58 7.31
C ILE A 20 -9.55 9.29 8.59
N THR A 21 -10.21 9.22 9.74
CA THR A 21 -9.60 8.84 11.02
C THR A 21 -10.51 7.90 11.79
N TYR A 22 -9.90 7.15 12.71
CA TYR A 22 -10.63 6.46 13.77
C TYR A 22 -11.22 7.44 14.79
N LYS A 23 -12.18 6.95 15.56
CA LYS A 23 -12.85 7.58 16.69
C LYS A 23 -12.73 6.65 17.90
N LYS A 24 -12.82 7.19 19.11
CA LYS A 24 -12.86 6.38 20.36
C LYS A 24 -13.90 5.24 20.32
N SER A 25 -15.03 5.46 19.64
CA SER A 25 -16.13 4.48 19.49
C SER A 25 -15.78 3.27 18.63
N ASP A 26 -14.69 3.33 17.86
CA ASP A 26 -14.28 2.24 16.97
C ASP A 26 -13.37 1.23 17.69
N PHE A 27 -13.11 1.41 18.99
CA PHE A 27 -12.16 0.57 19.74
C PHE A 27 -12.49 -0.93 19.65
N LEU A 28 -13.76 -1.31 19.85
CA LEU A 28 -14.15 -2.72 19.77
C LEU A 28 -14.03 -3.27 18.35
N ASP A 29 -14.40 -2.50 17.33
CA ASP A 29 -14.22 -2.90 15.93
C ASP A 29 -12.73 -3.09 15.59
N TYR A 30 -11.87 -2.19 16.08
CA TYR A 30 -10.41 -2.28 15.89
C TYR A 30 -9.81 -3.51 16.58
N VAL A 31 -10.27 -3.85 17.80
CA VAL A 31 -9.87 -5.09 18.48
C VAL A 31 -10.29 -6.31 17.68
N ILE A 32 -11.52 -6.34 17.15
CA ILE A 32 -11.99 -7.46 16.32
C ILE A 32 -11.16 -7.56 15.04
N MET A 33 -10.88 -6.45 14.35
CA MET A 33 -10.02 -6.41 13.17
C MET A 33 -8.62 -6.98 13.49
N ALA A 34 -8.02 -6.61 14.62
CA ALA A 34 -6.72 -7.14 15.04
C ALA A 34 -6.76 -8.64 15.33
N VAL A 35 -7.83 -9.13 15.97
CA VAL A 35 -8.05 -10.58 16.19
C VAL A 35 -8.22 -11.34 14.88
N LEU A 36 -9.00 -10.82 13.94
CA LEU A 36 -9.18 -11.41 12.60
C LEU A 36 -7.85 -11.43 11.83
N THR A 37 -7.07 -10.35 11.94
CA THR A 37 -5.72 -10.27 11.36
C THR A 37 -4.82 -11.35 11.96
N GLY A 38 -4.82 -11.48 13.29
CA GLY A 38 -4.09 -12.52 13.99
C GLY A 38 -4.51 -13.95 13.58
N ALA A 39 -5.80 -14.18 13.38
CA ALA A 39 -6.33 -15.45 12.89
C ALA A 39 -5.81 -15.76 11.47
N ILE A 40 -5.84 -14.79 10.56
CA ILE A 40 -5.28 -14.94 9.20
C ILE A 40 -3.81 -15.33 9.27
N LEU A 41 -3.02 -14.66 10.12
CA LEU A 41 -1.60 -14.96 10.30
C LEU A 41 -1.38 -16.38 10.84
N TYR A 42 -2.15 -16.78 11.85
CA TYR A 42 -2.10 -18.12 12.43
C TYR A 42 -2.42 -19.20 11.40
N PHE A 43 -3.53 -19.05 10.66
CA PHE A 43 -3.96 -20.06 9.69
C PHE A 43 -3.13 -20.06 8.41
N THR A 44 -2.50 -18.94 8.05
CA THR A 44 -1.66 -18.85 6.85
C THR A 44 -0.26 -19.41 7.11
N TYR A 45 0.40 -18.94 8.17
CA TYR A 45 1.81 -19.22 8.42
C TYR A 45 2.02 -20.38 9.42
N GLY A 46 1.06 -20.64 10.30
CA GLY A 46 1.19 -21.56 11.44
C GLY A 46 1.86 -20.92 12.66
N MET A 47 1.47 -21.33 13.87
CA MET A 47 1.91 -20.72 15.14
C MET A 47 3.43 -20.80 15.40
N HIS A 48 4.09 -21.80 14.83
CA HIS A 48 5.53 -21.99 14.96
C HIS A 48 6.33 -21.16 13.94
N ASN A 49 5.68 -20.54 12.96
CA ASN A 49 6.34 -19.68 12.00
C ASN A 49 6.64 -18.31 12.64
N PRO A 50 7.88 -17.81 12.55
CA PRO A 50 8.24 -16.50 13.10
C PRO A 50 7.34 -15.35 12.62
N LEU A 51 6.85 -15.40 11.38
CA LEU A 51 5.97 -14.35 10.85
C LEU A 51 4.61 -14.31 11.56
N ALA A 52 4.05 -15.46 11.92
CA ALA A 52 2.82 -15.50 12.74
C ALA A 52 3.08 -14.90 14.12
N GLN A 53 4.18 -15.28 14.78
CA GLN A 53 4.50 -14.81 16.12
C GLN A 53 4.74 -13.30 16.16
N VAL A 54 5.56 -12.79 15.24
CA VAL A 54 5.81 -11.35 15.09
C VAL A 54 4.52 -10.62 14.75
N GLY A 55 3.73 -11.11 13.79
CA GLY A 55 2.48 -10.47 13.40
C GLY A 55 1.43 -10.46 14.53
N MET A 56 1.34 -11.52 15.35
CA MET A 56 0.47 -11.54 16.54
C MET A 56 0.91 -10.52 17.60
N LEU A 57 2.23 -10.40 17.82
CA LEU A 57 2.78 -9.37 18.72
C LEU A 57 2.46 -7.96 18.21
N LEU A 58 2.57 -7.73 16.89
CA LEU A 58 2.21 -6.45 16.28
C LEU A 58 0.71 -6.17 16.35
N CYS A 59 -0.16 -7.19 16.25
CA CYS A 59 -1.60 -7.04 16.48
C CYS A 59 -1.89 -6.58 17.92
N ALA A 60 -1.22 -7.19 18.91
CA ALA A 60 -1.34 -6.78 20.31
C ALA A 60 -0.84 -5.34 20.53
N ALA A 61 0.28 -4.97 19.90
CA ALA A 61 0.78 -3.61 19.91
C ALA A 61 -0.25 -2.64 19.33
N ALA A 62 -0.82 -2.91 18.15
CA ALA A 62 -1.83 -2.07 17.52
C ALA A 62 -3.04 -1.81 18.44
N VAL A 63 -3.54 -2.85 19.12
CA VAL A 63 -4.61 -2.72 20.12
C VAL A 63 -4.20 -1.84 21.30
N ALA A 64 -2.94 -1.92 21.75
CA ALA A 64 -2.41 -1.08 22.82
C ALA A 64 -2.19 0.38 22.39
N PHE A 65 -1.83 0.64 21.14
CA PHE A 65 -1.68 1.99 20.59
C PHE A 65 -3.01 2.73 20.46
N PHE A 66 -4.09 2.03 20.09
CA PHE A 66 -5.40 2.65 19.88
C PHE A 66 -5.88 3.52 21.07
N PRO A 67 -5.96 3.04 22.32
CA PRO A 67 -6.45 3.85 23.44
C PRO A 67 -5.53 5.03 23.76
N LEU A 68 -4.22 4.88 23.55
CA LEU A 68 -3.24 5.96 23.76
C LEU A 68 -3.40 7.12 22.75
N ARG A 69 -4.04 6.85 21.61
CA ARG A 69 -4.17 7.79 20.48
C ARG A 69 -5.59 8.31 20.33
N HIS A 70 -6.58 7.45 20.50
CA HIS A 70 -7.99 7.78 20.23
C HIS A 70 -8.86 7.80 21.48
N GLY A 71 -8.42 7.17 22.58
CA GLY A 71 -9.27 6.86 23.73
C GLY A 71 -10.15 5.63 23.51
N ILE A 72 -11.03 5.34 24.48
CA ILE A 72 -11.91 4.17 24.46
C ILE A 72 -13.36 4.61 24.63
N GLU A 73 -14.24 4.08 23.80
CA GLU A 73 -15.68 4.10 24.00
C GLU A 73 -16.26 2.76 23.53
N PHE A 74 -17.03 2.11 24.39
CA PHE A 74 -17.65 0.83 24.08
C PHE A 74 -18.97 1.05 23.34
N LYS A 75 -18.98 0.68 22.07
CA LYS A 75 -20.16 0.68 21.20
C LYS A 75 -20.31 -0.70 20.56
N VAL A 76 -21.54 -1.10 20.26
CA VAL A 76 -21.80 -2.33 19.51
C VAL A 76 -21.03 -2.27 18.17
N PRO A 77 -20.16 -3.26 17.87
CA PRO A 77 -19.41 -3.33 16.63
C PRO A 77 -20.29 -3.24 15.38
N ILE A 78 -19.74 -2.67 14.31
CA ILE A 78 -20.39 -2.51 13.01
C ILE A 78 -20.81 -3.87 12.45
N ILE A 79 -19.94 -4.88 12.52
CA ILE A 79 -20.24 -6.22 12.00
C ILE A 79 -21.43 -6.91 12.68
N LEU A 80 -21.73 -6.53 13.94
CA LEU A 80 -22.86 -7.08 14.68
C LEU A 80 -24.14 -6.27 14.46
N SER A 81 -24.01 -4.94 14.35
CA SER A 81 -25.16 -4.05 14.11
C SER A 81 -25.62 -4.04 12.65
N ARG A 82 -24.71 -4.30 11.70
CA ARG A 82 -24.96 -4.29 10.24
C ARG A 82 -24.23 -5.44 9.53
N PRO A 83 -24.55 -6.71 9.86
CA PRO A 83 -23.84 -7.88 9.30
C PRO A 83 -23.91 -7.96 7.76
N GLN A 84 -24.97 -7.44 7.15
CA GLN A 84 -25.12 -7.39 5.69
C GLN A 84 -24.03 -6.57 4.98
N GLU A 85 -23.39 -5.61 5.65
CA GLU A 85 -22.30 -4.82 5.05
C GLU A 85 -21.07 -5.69 4.74
N ILE A 86 -20.87 -6.81 5.44
CA ILE A 86 -19.81 -7.78 5.13
C ILE A 86 -20.05 -8.39 3.74
N LEU A 87 -21.30 -8.78 3.44
CA LEU A 87 -21.66 -9.30 2.13
C LEU A 87 -21.47 -8.23 1.05
N TYR A 88 -21.87 -6.99 1.31
CA TYR A 88 -21.69 -5.87 0.37
C TYR A 88 -20.22 -5.61 0.07
N MET A 89 -19.36 -5.63 1.07
CA MET A 89 -17.91 -5.53 0.91
C MET A 89 -17.40 -6.61 -0.05
N PHE A 90 -17.75 -7.88 0.14
CA PHE A 90 -17.34 -8.95 -0.77
C PHE A 90 -17.89 -8.76 -2.19
N VAL A 91 -19.17 -8.37 -2.33
CA VAL A 91 -19.78 -8.08 -3.63
C VAL A 91 -19.00 -6.98 -4.35
N HIS A 92 -18.62 -5.90 -3.66
CA HIS A 92 -17.82 -4.82 -4.25
C HIS A 92 -16.44 -5.31 -4.71
N LYS A 93 -15.73 -6.11 -3.90
CA LYS A 93 -14.43 -6.66 -4.29
C LYS A 93 -14.53 -7.53 -5.53
N VAL A 94 -15.52 -8.43 -5.59
CA VAL A 94 -15.79 -9.29 -6.75
C VAL A 94 -16.15 -8.46 -8.00
N GLN A 95 -17.02 -7.46 -7.85
CA GLN A 95 -17.42 -6.57 -8.96
C GLN A 95 -16.24 -5.73 -9.49
N ASN A 96 -15.21 -5.49 -8.67
CA ASN A 96 -14.03 -4.75 -9.08
C ASN A 96 -12.95 -5.64 -9.72
N LEU A 97 -13.06 -6.97 -9.69
CA LEU A 97 -12.06 -7.87 -10.27
C LEU A 97 -11.85 -7.61 -11.77
N ARG A 98 -10.60 -7.73 -12.22
CA ARG A 98 -10.18 -7.47 -13.62
C ARG A 98 -9.76 -8.75 -14.31
N ALA A 99 -9.89 -8.80 -15.64
CA ALA A 99 -9.50 -9.97 -16.42
C ALA A 99 -8.08 -10.50 -16.13
N PRO A 100 -7.04 -9.65 -15.96
CA PRO A 100 -5.69 -10.11 -15.60
C PRO A 100 -5.60 -10.95 -14.33
N TYR A 101 -6.46 -10.70 -13.33
CA TYR A 101 -6.53 -11.51 -12.11
C TYR A 101 -6.92 -12.96 -12.42
N TYR A 102 -7.99 -13.16 -13.20
CA TYR A 102 -8.43 -14.50 -13.59
C TYR A 102 -7.41 -15.21 -14.50
N LEU A 103 -6.74 -14.47 -15.38
CA LEU A 103 -5.69 -15.03 -16.23
C LEU A 103 -4.50 -15.54 -15.41
N ALA A 104 -4.09 -14.83 -14.36
CA ALA A 104 -3.01 -15.27 -13.49
C ALA A 104 -3.35 -16.59 -12.79
N ILE A 105 -4.57 -16.70 -12.25
CA ILE A 105 -5.08 -17.93 -11.64
C ILE A 105 -5.13 -19.07 -12.66
N LEU A 106 -5.64 -18.81 -13.87
CA LEU A 106 -5.75 -19.81 -14.93
C LEU A 106 -4.37 -20.34 -15.34
N VAL A 107 -3.37 -19.48 -15.50
CA VAL A 107 -1.99 -19.88 -15.82
C VAL A 107 -1.42 -20.79 -14.73
N LEU A 108 -1.61 -20.43 -13.46
CA LEU A 108 -1.15 -21.22 -12.32
C LEU A 108 -1.83 -22.61 -12.25
N ILE A 109 -3.14 -22.66 -12.49
CA ILE A 109 -3.91 -23.92 -12.55
C ILE A 109 -3.40 -24.79 -13.70
N ILE A 110 -3.24 -24.22 -14.90
CA ILE A 110 -2.72 -24.94 -16.07
C ILE A 110 -1.34 -25.50 -15.79
N GLU A 111 -0.44 -24.73 -15.18
CA GLU A 111 0.88 -25.22 -14.77
C GLU A 111 0.79 -26.44 -13.84
N ASN A 112 -0.07 -26.40 -12.83
CA ASN A 112 -0.24 -27.51 -11.89
C ASN A 112 -0.90 -28.74 -12.56
N VAL A 113 -1.81 -28.53 -13.51
CA VAL A 113 -2.40 -29.60 -14.32
C VAL A 113 -1.34 -30.26 -15.20
N VAL A 114 -0.47 -29.48 -15.85
CA VAL A 114 0.65 -30.03 -16.64
C VAL A 114 1.58 -30.85 -15.75
N ILE A 115 2.01 -30.30 -14.59
CA ILE A 115 2.85 -31.03 -13.62
C ILE A 115 2.23 -32.37 -13.23
N TYR A 116 0.92 -32.40 -12.99
CA TYR A 116 0.21 -33.62 -12.63
C TYR A 116 0.20 -34.67 -13.76
N PHE A 117 0.01 -34.24 -15.02
CA PHE A 117 -0.09 -35.13 -16.17
C PHE A 117 1.24 -35.49 -16.84
N THR A 118 2.33 -34.78 -16.54
CA THR A 118 3.68 -35.05 -17.08
C THR A 118 4.72 -35.31 -15.98
N PRO A 119 4.49 -36.25 -15.04
CA PRO A 119 5.38 -36.48 -13.90
C PRO A 119 6.81 -36.89 -14.31
N GLU A 120 6.99 -37.40 -15.52
CA GLU A 120 8.28 -37.78 -16.09
C GLU A 120 9.14 -36.59 -16.57
N TRP A 121 8.54 -35.41 -16.75
CA TRP A 121 9.29 -34.21 -17.13
C TRP A 121 10.13 -33.71 -15.95
N PRO A 122 11.28 -33.07 -16.21
CA PRO A 122 12.15 -32.58 -15.15
C PRO A 122 11.62 -31.28 -14.52
N HIS A 123 10.40 -31.28 -13.99
CA HIS A 123 9.76 -30.11 -13.38
C HIS A 123 10.53 -29.54 -12.18
N LYS A 124 11.32 -30.37 -11.47
CA LYS A 124 12.11 -29.98 -10.29
C LYS A 124 11.30 -29.18 -9.26
N THR A 125 10.05 -29.57 -8.99
CA THR A 125 9.12 -28.80 -8.15
C THR A 125 9.64 -28.57 -6.73
N ALA A 126 10.34 -29.54 -6.13
CA ALA A 126 10.98 -29.38 -4.82
C ALA A 126 12.07 -28.29 -4.80
N LEU A 127 12.83 -28.12 -5.90
CA LEU A 127 13.80 -27.03 -6.02
C LEU A 127 13.07 -25.69 -6.15
N MET A 128 12.04 -25.63 -7.00
CA MET A 128 11.24 -24.41 -7.18
C MET A 128 10.55 -23.97 -5.88
N GLY A 129 10.05 -24.92 -5.07
CA GLY A 129 9.49 -24.63 -3.75
C GLY A 129 10.53 -24.01 -2.79
N LYS A 130 11.77 -24.52 -2.78
CA LYS A 130 12.87 -23.91 -2.00
C LYS A 130 13.18 -22.49 -2.49
N ILE A 131 13.29 -22.30 -3.81
CA ILE A 131 13.51 -20.97 -4.41
C ILE A 131 12.39 -20.02 -4.01
N ALA A 132 11.14 -20.48 -4.05
CA ALA A 132 9.97 -19.67 -3.69
C ALA A 132 10.03 -19.21 -2.24
N LEU A 133 10.33 -20.12 -1.31
CA LEU A 133 10.47 -19.79 0.11
C LEU A 133 11.63 -18.81 0.36
N TYR A 134 12.80 -19.03 -0.26
CA TYR A 134 13.91 -18.08 -0.12
C TYR A 134 13.59 -16.71 -0.71
N ALA A 135 12.94 -16.64 -1.86
CA ALA A 135 12.51 -15.40 -2.48
C ALA A 135 11.48 -14.66 -1.60
N PHE A 136 10.52 -15.39 -1.03
CA PHE A 136 9.52 -14.86 -0.10
C PHE A 136 10.16 -14.24 1.15
N TYR A 137 11.00 -15.00 1.86
CA TYR A 137 11.67 -14.49 3.06
C TYR A 137 12.71 -13.40 2.74
N GLY A 138 13.39 -13.50 1.59
CA GLY A 138 14.31 -12.47 1.11
C GLY A 138 13.61 -11.14 0.87
N HIS A 139 12.43 -11.15 0.24
CA HIS A 139 11.59 -9.97 0.04
C HIS A 139 11.18 -9.31 1.37
N ILE A 140 10.64 -10.10 2.31
CA ILE A 140 10.24 -9.60 3.63
C ILE A 140 11.45 -9.03 4.36
N GLY A 141 12.57 -9.76 4.40
CA GLY A 141 13.78 -9.34 5.10
C GLY A 141 14.37 -8.05 4.54
N LEU A 142 14.50 -7.95 3.22
CA LEU A 142 15.07 -6.79 2.54
C LEU A 142 14.24 -5.52 2.79
N LEU A 143 12.92 -5.61 2.61
CA LEU A 143 12.04 -4.46 2.81
C LEU A 143 11.81 -4.13 4.29
N THR A 144 11.87 -5.11 5.18
CA THR A 144 11.90 -4.85 6.64
C THR A 144 13.15 -4.07 7.01
N LEU A 145 14.32 -4.46 6.50
CA LEU A 145 15.56 -3.72 6.71
C LEU A 145 15.46 -2.31 6.14
N TYR A 146 14.96 -2.16 4.91
CA TYR A 146 14.75 -0.85 4.30
C TYR A 146 13.85 0.03 5.17
N ARG A 147 12.71 -0.50 5.62
CA ARG A 147 11.78 0.19 6.53
C ARG A 147 12.41 0.51 7.89
N THR A 148 13.31 -0.32 8.39
CA THR A 148 14.05 -0.07 9.64
C THR A 148 14.99 1.12 9.50
N VAL A 149 15.67 1.27 8.35
CA VAL A 149 16.51 2.45 8.06
C VAL A 149 15.66 3.72 8.03
N ILE A 150 14.47 3.66 7.41
CA ILE A 150 13.50 4.76 7.40
C ILE A 150 13.08 5.12 8.83
N PHE A 151 12.72 4.13 9.64
CA PHE A 151 12.36 4.30 11.04
C PHE A 151 13.46 5.00 11.85
N VAL A 152 14.71 4.55 11.73
CA VAL A 152 15.85 5.18 12.40
C VAL A 152 16.04 6.62 11.93
N ALA A 153 15.93 6.89 10.63
CA ALA A 153 16.03 8.26 10.10
C ALA A 153 14.94 9.18 10.67
N HIS A 154 13.71 8.69 10.83
CA HIS A 154 12.61 9.44 11.45
C HIS A 154 12.85 9.71 12.93
N LEU A 155 13.39 8.74 13.68
CA LEU A 155 13.75 8.93 15.08
C LEU A 155 14.86 9.98 15.27
N ILE A 156 15.87 9.97 14.40
CA ILE A 156 16.95 10.96 14.40
C ILE A 156 16.40 12.35 14.09
N LYS A 157 15.52 12.47 13.08
CA LYS A 157 14.90 13.73 12.65
C LYS A 157 13.53 14.00 13.29
N ARG A 158 13.25 13.45 14.48
CA ARG A 158 11.91 13.50 15.10
C ARG A 158 11.35 14.90 15.33
N GLU A 159 12.19 15.90 15.59
CA GLU A 159 11.74 17.29 15.78
C GLU A 159 11.29 17.92 14.45
N GLN A 160 12.00 17.65 13.35
CA GLN A 160 11.57 18.05 12.00
C GLN A 160 10.26 17.35 11.62
N VAL A 161 10.16 16.04 11.88
CA VAL A 161 8.92 15.27 11.69
C VAL A 161 7.75 15.96 12.42
N LYS A 162 7.94 16.28 13.70
CA LYS A 162 6.93 16.97 14.52
C LYS A 162 6.58 18.35 13.98
N GLU A 163 7.58 19.16 13.60
CA GLU A 163 7.38 20.51 13.06
C GLU A 163 6.51 20.51 11.80
N ILE A 164 6.78 19.60 10.87
CA ILE A 164 6.04 19.45 9.62
C ILE A 164 4.60 19.00 9.90
N LEU A 165 4.42 17.97 10.73
CA LEU A 165 3.09 17.45 11.04
C LEU A 165 2.22 18.47 11.79
N MET A 166 2.82 19.33 12.63
CA MET A 166 2.12 20.44 13.30
C MET A 166 1.60 21.54 12.35
N GLN A 167 2.05 21.55 11.10
CA GLN A 167 1.56 22.43 10.02
C GLN A 167 0.51 21.75 9.12
N SER A 168 0.09 20.53 9.47
CA SER A 168 -0.88 19.73 8.73
C SER A 168 -2.13 19.42 9.57
N ALA A 169 -3.05 18.59 9.05
CA ALA A 169 -4.20 18.09 9.82
C ALA A 169 -3.80 17.30 11.07
N TRP A 170 -2.57 16.76 11.13
CA TRP A 170 -2.04 16.03 12.29
C TRP A 170 -1.83 16.90 13.53
N LYS A 171 -1.87 18.24 13.41
CA LYS A 171 -1.77 19.16 14.54
C LYS A 171 -2.74 18.84 15.68
N GLY A 172 -3.97 18.43 15.35
CA GLY A 172 -4.97 18.08 16.36
C GLY A 172 -4.56 16.85 17.17
N GLN A 173 -4.08 15.81 16.49
CA GLN A 173 -3.62 14.56 17.09
C GLN A 173 -2.37 14.79 17.95
N LEU A 174 -1.37 15.49 17.40
CA LEU A 174 -0.12 15.78 18.10
C LEU A 174 -0.28 16.73 19.30
N LYS A 175 -1.33 17.55 19.33
CA LYS A 175 -1.65 18.32 20.54
C LYS A 175 -2.19 17.46 21.67
N ARG A 176 -2.89 16.36 21.36
CA ARG A 176 -3.44 15.41 22.36
C ARG A 176 -2.38 14.44 22.83
N GLN A 177 -1.57 13.94 21.89
CA GLN A 177 -0.45 13.04 22.14
C GLN A 177 0.86 13.69 21.63
N PRO A 178 1.56 14.48 22.45
CA PRO A 178 2.72 15.26 22.00
C PRO A 178 3.99 14.43 21.76
N ASN A 179 3.96 13.14 22.12
CA ASN A 179 5.10 12.25 21.96
C ASN A 179 5.21 11.75 20.51
N ILE A 180 5.96 12.48 19.67
CA ILE A 180 6.19 12.10 18.27
C ILE A 180 6.91 10.76 18.12
N THR A 181 7.74 10.37 19.08
CA THR A 181 8.43 9.07 19.06
C THR A 181 7.42 7.93 19.06
N LEU A 182 6.36 8.03 19.86
CA LEU A 182 5.28 7.04 19.91
C LEU A 182 4.61 6.88 18.54
N GLU A 183 4.32 7.99 17.86
CA GLU A 183 3.73 7.99 16.51
C GLU A 183 4.66 7.36 15.46
N ILE A 184 5.98 7.58 15.56
CA ILE A 184 6.99 6.96 14.69
C ILE A 184 7.03 5.44 14.90
N PHE A 185 6.99 4.96 16.16
CA PHE A 185 6.89 3.53 16.46
C PHE A 185 5.59 2.92 15.96
N HIS A 186 4.46 3.62 16.16
CA HIS A 186 3.16 3.18 15.66
C HIS A 186 3.18 2.98 14.13
N ALA A 187 3.73 3.95 13.39
CA ALA A 187 3.87 3.86 11.94
C ALA A 187 4.76 2.69 11.49
N TYR A 188 5.87 2.47 12.18
CA TYR A 188 6.74 1.33 11.90
C TYR A 188 6.02 -0.02 12.11
N PHE A 189 5.32 -0.19 13.23
CA PHE A 189 4.58 -1.42 13.53
C PHE A 189 3.40 -1.64 12.59
N THR A 190 2.68 -0.56 12.25
CA THR A 190 1.59 -0.60 11.27
C THR A 190 2.12 -1.13 9.94
N GLY A 191 3.19 -0.53 9.42
CA GLY A 191 3.82 -0.94 8.17
C GLY A 191 4.31 -2.38 8.15
N LEU A 192 4.97 -2.83 9.23
CA LEU A 192 5.41 -4.23 9.34
C LEU A 192 4.24 -5.21 9.36
N LEU A 193 3.20 -4.92 10.15
CA LEU A 193 2.03 -5.78 10.24
C LEU A 193 1.30 -5.85 8.90
N THR A 194 1.03 -4.71 8.26
CA THR A 194 0.43 -4.66 6.93
C THR A 194 1.27 -5.46 5.94
N HIS A 195 2.61 -5.36 5.99
CA HIS A 195 3.47 -6.06 5.03
C HIS A 195 3.40 -7.58 5.19
N ILE A 196 3.48 -8.09 6.43
CA ILE A 196 3.35 -9.52 6.72
C ILE A 196 1.97 -10.04 6.27
N VAL A 197 0.91 -9.27 6.46
CA VAL A 197 -0.45 -9.68 6.08
C VAL A 197 -0.65 -9.60 4.56
N TYR A 198 -0.13 -8.58 3.90
CA TYR A 198 -0.23 -8.37 2.45
C TYR A 198 0.35 -9.53 1.62
N VAL A 199 1.46 -10.10 2.08
CA VAL A 199 2.13 -11.21 1.38
C VAL A 199 1.61 -12.60 1.77
N ALA A 200 0.65 -12.69 2.71
CA ALA A 200 0.10 -13.96 3.16
C ALA A 200 -0.57 -14.78 2.04
N PRO A 201 -1.35 -14.19 1.09
CA PRO A 201 -1.84 -14.94 -0.07
C PRO A 201 -0.73 -15.56 -0.92
N TRP A 202 0.41 -14.86 -1.09
CA TRP A 202 1.56 -15.40 -1.81
C TRP A 202 2.19 -16.58 -1.06
N TYR A 203 2.30 -16.50 0.27
CA TYR A 203 2.77 -17.61 1.10
C TYR A 203 1.89 -18.86 0.94
N LEU A 204 0.57 -18.70 0.93
CA LEU A 204 -0.36 -19.81 0.68
C LEU A 204 -0.11 -20.44 -0.68
N VAL A 205 -0.02 -19.63 -1.73
CA VAL A 205 0.24 -20.13 -3.10
C VAL A 205 1.54 -20.94 -3.16
N ILE A 206 2.65 -20.43 -2.60
CA ILE A 206 3.94 -21.15 -2.66
C ILE A 206 4.02 -22.38 -1.77
N THR A 207 3.14 -22.49 -0.77
CA THR A 207 3.08 -23.63 0.15
C THR A 207 2.23 -24.76 -0.41
N TYR A 208 1.12 -24.43 -1.08
CA TYR A 208 0.13 -25.41 -1.50
C TYR A 208 0.17 -25.76 -2.99
N LEU A 209 0.83 -24.94 -3.82
CA LEU A 209 0.92 -25.17 -5.26
C LEU A 209 2.35 -25.44 -5.70
N GLN A 210 2.48 -26.18 -6.80
CA GLN A 210 3.75 -26.56 -7.37
C GLN A 210 4.11 -25.62 -8.53
N PHE A 211 5.41 -25.41 -8.73
CA PHE A 211 5.94 -24.65 -9.85
C PHE A 211 6.96 -25.50 -10.60
N SER A 212 6.99 -25.37 -11.92
CA SER A 212 7.83 -26.15 -12.79
C SER A 212 9.00 -25.34 -13.31
N LEU A 213 10.23 -25.86 -13.16
CA LEU A 213 11.42 -25.32 -13.81
C LEU A 213 11.31 -25.33 -15.35
N VAL A 214 10.71 -26.37 -15.94
CA VAL A 214 10.57 -26.51 -17.41
C VAL A 214 9.64 -25.44 -18.00
N LEU A 215 8.51 -25.16 -17.33
CA LEU A 215 7.52 -24.17 -17.77
C LEU A 215 7.89 -22.72 -17.39
N LEU A 216 8.92 -22.53 -16.58
CA LEU A 216 9.32 -21.23 -16.05
C LEU A 216 9.46 -20.13 -17.13
N PRO A 217 10.08 -20.36 -18.31
CA PRO A 217 10.18 -19.32 -19.34
C PRO A 217 8.81 -18.84 -19.82
N VAL A 218 7.87 -19.77 -20.03
CA VAL A 218 6.51 -19.46 -20.51
C VAL A 218 5.71 -18.75 -19.43
N THR A 219 5.77 -19.23 -18.18
CA THR A 219 5.03 -18.61 -17.06
C THR A 219 5.59 -17.24 -16.69
N CYS A 220 6.89 -16.98 -16.88
CA CYS A 220 7.49 -15.65 -16.75
C CYS A 220 6.95 -14.67 -17.80
N ILE A 221 6.91 -15.08 -19.07
CA ILE A 221 6.35 -14.26 -20.15
C ILE A 221 4.87 -13.97 -19.90
N ALA A 222 4.10 -15.00 -19.53
CA ALA A 222 2.68 -14.85 -19.22
C ALA A 222 2.46 -13.87 -18.06
N ALA A 223 3.18 -14.03 -16.94
CA ALA A 223 3.10 -13.12 -15.80
C ALA A 223 3.44 -11.67 -16.17
N PHE A 224 4.47 -11.44 -17.00
CA PHE A 224 4.83 -10.10 -17.46
C PHE A 224 3.73 -9.45 -18.32
N VAL A 225 3.17 -10.21 -19.27
CA VAL A 225 2.06 -9.75 -20.13
C VAL A 225 0.82 -9.44 -19.30
N ILE A 226 0.44 -10.33 -18.40
CA ILE A 226 -0.70 -10.15 -17.49
C ILE A 226 -0.48 -8.91 -16.61
N GLN A 227 0.72 -8.73 -16.05
CA GLN A 227 1.03 -7.57 -15.24
C GLN A 227 0.93 -6.27 -16.02
N THR A 228 1.44 -6.23 -17.26
CA THR A 228 1.33 -5.04 -18.11
C THR A 228 -0.13 -4.70 -18.43
N GLN A 229 -0.97 -5.72 -18.67
CA GLN A 229 -2.42 -5.52 -18.83
C GLN A 229 -3.11 -5.04 -17.55
N PHE A 230 -2.65 -5.52 -16.40
CA PHE A 230 -3.17 -5.09 -15.10
C PHE A 230 -2.80 -3.64 -14.79
N VAL A 231 -1.56 -3.22 -15.03
CA VAL A 231 -1.10 -1.83 -14.81
C VAL A 231 -1.90 -0.83 -15.64
N LYS A 232 -2.37 -1.19 -16.84
CA LYS A 232 -3.29 -0.33 -17.64
C LYS A 232 -4.65 -0.10 -16.97
N GLN A 233 -5.06 -0.98 -16.06
CA GLN A 233 -6.36 -0.96 -15.38
C GLN A 233 -6.23 -0.60 -13.89
N ILE A 234 -5.01 -0.57 -13.36
CA ILE A 234 -4.76 -0.48 -11.92
C ILE A 234 -5.30 0.82 -11.33
N ASN A 235 -5.19 1.95 -12.03
CA ASN A 235 -5.72 3.22 -11.51
C ASN A 235 -7.24 3.21 -11.34
N ALA A 236 -7.96 2.69 -12.34
CA ALA A 236 -9.41 2.56 -12.26
C ALA A 236 -9.84 1.56 -11.17
N TRP A 237 -9.11 0.46 -11.03
CA TRP A 237 -9.35 -0.53 -9.97
C TRP A 237 -9.10 0.08 -8.58
N PHE A 238 -7.94 0.72 -8.40
CA PHE A 238 -7.48 1.31 -7.14
C PHE A 238 -8.38 2.47 -6.71
N TYR A 239 -8.70 3.41 -7.61
CA TYR A 239 -9.61 4.51 -7.31
C TYR A 239 -10.95 3.99 -6.74
N ARG A 240 -11.53 2.97 -7.38
CA ARG A 240 -12.81 2.41 -6.95
C ARG A 240 -12.70 1.79 -5.55
N ASP A 241 -11.66 0.99 -5.33
CA ASP A 241 -11.45 0.30 -4.07
C ASP A 241 -11.15 1.29 -2.93
N HIS A 242 -10.33 2.30 -3.22
CA HIS A 242 -9.96 3.35 -2.28
C HIS A 242 -11.12 4.29 -1.95
N TRP A 243 -11.96 4.62 -2.94
CA TRP A 243 -13.21 5.35 -2.71
C TRP A 243 -14.11 4.61 -1.73
N LEU A 244 -14.26 3.29 -1.87
CA LEU A 244 -15.01 2.46 -0.92
C LEU A 244 -14.37 2.48 0.48
N GLY A 245 -13.04 2.34 0.55
CA GLY A 245 -12.27 2.43 1.80
C GLY A 245 -12.51 3.72 2.57
N HIS A 246 -12.86 4.83 1.90
CA HIS A 246 -13.18 6.11 2.53
C HIS A 246 -14.67 6.41 2.69
N ASN A 247 -15.56 5.77 1.94
CA ASN A 247 -17.00 6.10 1.91
C ASN A 247 -17.90 5.03 2.54
N SER A 248 -17.37 3.84 2.81
CA SER A 248 -18.03 2.77 3.57
C SER A 248 -17.44 2.71 4.98
N GLU A 249 -18.27 2.82 6.01
CA GLU A 249 -17.76 2.79 7.40
C GLU A 249 -17.12 1.45 7.76
N LEU A 250 -17.73 0.33 7.32
CA LEU A 250 -17.17 -1.00 7.54
C LEU A 250 -15.81 -1.14 6.84
N GLU A 251 -15.71 -0.75 5.56
CA GLU A 251 -14.45 -0.88 4.83
C GLU A 251 -13.37 0.04 5.41
N PHE A 252 -13.72 1.25 5.84
CA PHE A 252 -12.77 2.10 6.55
C PHE A 252 -12.31 1.42 7.85
N VAL A 253 -13.23 1.03 8.73
CA VAL A 253 -12.86 0.58 10.07
C VAL A 253 -12.09 -0.74 10.05
N TYR A 254 -12.45 -1.68 9.19
CA TYR A 254 -11.87 -3.02 9.15
C TYR A 254 -10.79 -3.23 8.09
N LEU A 255 -10.81 -2.48 6.98
CA LEU A 255 -9.85 -2.66 5.89
C LEU A 255 -8.86 -1.50 5.88
N HIS A 256 -9.32 -0.29 5.59
CA HIS A 256 -8.47 0.81 5.11
C HIS A 256 -7.91 1.72 6.20
N GLY A 257 -8.64 1.89 7.30
CA GLY A 257 -8.35 2.79 8.40
C GLY A 257 -6.95 2.67 8.99
N PRO A 258 -6.33 1.48 9.16
CA PRO A 258 -4.98 1.37 9.72
C PRO A 258 -3.93 2.13 8.90
N HIS A 259 -4.11 2.23 7.58
CA HIS A 259 -3.25 3.00 6.69
C HIS A 259 -3.27 4.50 7.04
N HIS A 260 -4.45 5.05 7.34
CA HIS A 260 -4.61 6.45 7.76
C HIS A 260 -4.34 6.70 9.23
N ASP A 261 -4.30 5.63 10.02
CA ASP A 261 -4.10 5.74 11.44
C ASP A 261 -2.65 6.03 11.81
N ALA A 262 -1.69 5.85 10.90
CA ALA A 262 -0.30 6.11 11.19
C ALA A 262 0.21 7.39 10.49
N ILE A 263 1.31 7.96 11.02
CA ILE A 263 1.86 9.19 10.44
C ILE A 263 2.27 8.97 8.97
N PRO A 264 2.06 9.99 8.11
CA PRO A 264 2.25 9.91 6.67
C PRO A 264 3.75 9.77 6.34
N SER A 265 4.27 8.55 6.34
CA SER A 265 5.68 8.23 6.13
C SER A 265 5.84 6.93 5.36
N GLY A 266 6.98 6.72 4.69
CA GLY A 266 7.24 5.52 3.92
C GLY A 266 7.19 4.24 4.76
N MET A 267 7.23 4.35 6.10
CA MET A 267 7.08 3.21 6.98
C MET A 267 5.72 2.52 6.84
N ILE A 268 4.64 3.28 6.66
CA ILE A 268 3.26 2.73 6.68
C ILE A 268 2.88 2.05 5.37
N ALA A 269 3.62 2.35 4.30
CA ALA A 269 3.27 1.98 2.95
C ALA A 269 3.49 0.51 2.64
N VAL A 270 2.43 -0.12 2.16
CA VAL A 270 2.40 -1.47 1.58
C VAL A 270 1.24 -1.53 0.56
N ALA A 271 1.42 -0.86 -0.59
CA ALA A 271 0.39 -0.65 -1.61
C ALA A 271 -0.87 0.08 -1.08
N GLY A 272 -0.69 1.07 -0.21
CA GLY A 272 -1.79 1.87 0.35
C GLY A 272 -2.83 1.09 1.15
N ASN A 273 -2.42 0.01 1.82
CA ASN A 273 -3.32 -0.95 2.48
C ASN A 273 -3.33 -0.78 4.01
N GLY A 274 -4.50 -0.98 4.62
CA GLY A 274 -4.55 -1.42 6.02
C GLY A 274 -4.40 -2.94 6.16
N TYR A 275 -4.48 -3.46 7.39
CA TYR A 275 -4.11 -4.86 7.69
C TYR A 275 -4.91 -5.89 6.89
N LEU A 276 -6.23 -5.98 7.12
CA LEU A 276 -7.08 -6.93 6.40
C LEU A 276 -7.25 -6.55 4.92
N GLU A 277 -7.13 -5.26 4.59
CA GLU A 277 -7.19 -4.79 3.20
C GLU A 277 -6.09 -5.42 2.35
N GLY A 278 -4.85 -5.46 2.86
CA GLY A 278 -3.72 -6.07 2.16
C GLY A 278 -3.97 -7.54 1.85
N TYR A 279 -4.50 -8.29 2.82
CA TYR A 279 -4.88 -9.69 2.61
C TYR A 279 -5.97 -9.83 1.53
N VAL A 280 -7.05 -9.05 1.66
CA VAL A 280 -8.19 -9.12 0.73
C VAL A 280 -7.81 -8.68 -0.67
N ARG A 281 -7.02 -7.62 -0.85
CA ARG A 281 -6.54 -7.18 -2.17
C ARG A 281 -5.56 -8.17 -2.79
N GLY A 282 -4.69 -8.78 -1.98
CA GLY A 282 -3.80 -9.85 -2.44
C GLY A 282 -4.60 -11.09 -2.90
N LEU A 283 -5.63 -11.47 -2.15
CA LEU A 283 -6.46 -12.63 -2.47
C LEU A 283 -7.44 -12.37 -3.62
N LEU A 284 -8.04 -11.18 -3.67
CA LEU A 284 -9.19 -10.79 -4.51
C LEU A 284 -8.96 -9.41 -5.17
N GLY A 285 -7.85 -9.24 -5.88
CA GLY A 285 -7.61 -8.00 -6.61
C GLY A 285 -6.33 -8.01 -7.43
N PHE A 286 -5.22 -8.37 -6.79
CA PHE A 286 -3.91 -8.40 -7.43
C PHE A 286 -3.60 -9.77 -8.04
N PRO A 287 -3.05 -9.81 -9.27
CA PRO A 287 -2.63 -11.06 -9.90
C PRO A 287 -1.29 -11.61 -9.35
N ILE A 288 -0.49 -10.76 -8.69
CA ILE A 288 0.89 -11.05 -8.27
C ILE A 288 1.05 -12.34 -7.45
N PRO A 289 0.21 -12.63 -6.42
CA PRO A 289 0.42 -13.85 -5.63
C PRO A 289 0.31 -15.15 -6.43
N PHE A 290 -0.30 -15.12 -7.62
CA PHE A 290 -0.47 -16.30 -8.48
C PHE A 290 0.60 -16.46 -9.55
N TYR A 291 1.57 -15.55 -9.64
CA TYR A 291 2.68 -15.70 -10.57
C TYR A 291 3.69 -16.74 -10.09
N ASN A 292 4.56 -17.19 -11.00
CA ASN A 292 5.72 -17.99 -10.61
C ASN A 292 6.60 -17.21 -9.61
N PRO A 293 7.42 -17.88 -8.77
CA PRO A 293 8.08 -17.24 -7.65
C PRO A 293 9.03 -16.10 -8.02
N ILE A 294 9.67 -16.17 -9.20
CA ILE A 294 10.61 -15.13 -9.68
C ILE A 294 9.85 -13.86 -10.05
N MET A 295 8.73 -13.98 -10.75
CA MET A 295 7.92 -12.83 -11.13
C MET A 295 7.15 -12.26 -9.94
N ALA A 296 6.66 -13.12 -9.04
CA ALA A 296 6.02 -12.69 -7.80
C ALA A 296 6.97 -11.85 -6.94
N VAL A 297 8.19 -12.34 -6.67
CA VAL A 297 9.17 -11.58 -5.86
C VAL A 297 9.57 -10.26 -6.52
N LEU A 298 9.75 -10.26 -7.84
CA LEU A 298 10.09 -9.05 -8.60
C LEU A 298 8.99 -8.00 -8.47
N PHE A 299 7.75 -8.35 -8.79
CA PHE A 299 6.65 -7.39 -8.79
C PHE A 299 6.24 -6.97 -7.38
N TYR A 300 6.18 -7.87 -6.40
CA TYR A 300 5.96 -7.47 -5.00
C TYR A 300 7.03 -6.50 -4.50
N THR A 301 8.31 -6.76 -4.81
CA THR A 301 9.40 -5.90 -4.35
C THR A 301 9.31 -4.51 -4.99
N ILE A 302 9.06 -4.45 -6.30
CA ILE A 302 8.88 -3.18 -7.00
C ILE A 302 7.67 -2.42 -6.45
N ASP A 303 6.52 -3.08 -6.34
CA ASP A 303 5.26 -2.50 -5.85
C ASP A 303 5.42 -1.91 -4.45
N VAL A 304 5.86 -2.72 -3.49
CA VAL A 304 6.02 -2.26 -2.10
C VAL A 304 7.13 -1.21 -1.98
N LYS A 305 8.24 -1.32 -2.72
CA LYS A 305 9.30 -0.30 -2.66
C LYS A 305 8.83 1.04 -3.23
N ILE A 306 8.21 1.04 -4.42
CA ILE A 306 7.66 2.26 -5.02
C ILE A 306 6.62 2.87 -4.09
N ASP A 307 5.79 2.04 -3.46
CA ASP A 307 4.81 2.51 -2.49
C ASP A 307 5.49 3.16 -1.28
N ILE A 308 6.50 2.52 -0.67
CA ILE A 308 7.29 3.09 0.45
C ILE A 308 7.87 4.46 0.07
N ASP A 309 8.54 4.56 -1.07
CA ASP A 309 9.17 5.80 -1.52
C ASP A 309 8.10 6.86 -1.77
N SER A 310 7.10 6.53 -2.58
CA SER A 310 5.99 7.43 -2.91
C SER A 310 5.06 7.70 -1.73
N HIS A 311 5.26 7.03 -0.59
CA HIS A 311 4.61 7.30 0.69
C HIS A 311 5.43 8.07 1.72
N GLN A 312 6.64 8.50 1.35
CA GLN A 312 7.45 9.35 2.21
C GLN A 312 7.00 10.80 2.14
N TYR A 313 6.20 11.22 3.13
CA TYR A 313 5.56 12.54 3.18
C TYR A 313 6.14 13.44 4.26
N ILE A 314 7.37 13.20 4.67
CA ILE A 314 8.06 14.09 5.59
C ILE A 314 9.27 14.62 4.84
N PRO A 315 9.13 15.77 4.15
CA PRO A 315 10.19 16.33 3.34
C PRO A 315 11.52 16.41 4.09
N GLY A 316 12.61 16.06 3.41
CA GLY A 316 13.96 16.04 3.99
C GLY A 316 14.21 14.93 5.02
N VAL A 317 13.35 13.92 5.14
CA VAL A 317 13.58 12.69 5.91
C VAL A 317 13.57 11.49 4.95
N PHE A 318 14.51 10.56 5.14
CA PHE A 318 14.66 9.38 4.27
C PHE A 318 13.39 8.48 4.26
N PRO A 319 13.00 7.87 3.13
CA PRO A 319 13.66 7.88 1.82
C PRO A 319 13.35 9.17 1.06
N GLY A 320 14.38 10.02 0.89
CA GLY A 320 14.19 11.29 0.19
C GLY A 320 13.75 11.00 -1.24
N VAL A 321 12.63 11.58 -1.64
CA VAL A 321 12.11 11.49 -2.99
C VAL A 321 12.39 12.82 -3.68
N ASP A 322 12.93 12.74 -4.88
CA ASP A 322 13.24 13.94 -5.65
C ASP A 322 11.98 14.81 -5.82
N LYS A 323 12.12 16.13 -5.61
CA LYS A 323 11.08 17.12 -5.86
C LYS A 323 10.43 16.93 -7.25
N ASP A 324 11.21 16.55 -8.26
CA ASP A 324 10.70 16.29 -9.61
C ASP A 324 9.58 15.23 -9.64
N ILE A 325 9.65 14.23 -8.77
CA ILE A 325 8.63 13.19 -8.63
C ILE A 325 7.41 13.77 -7.93
N HIS A 326 7.61 14.51 -6.82
CA HIS A 326 6.52 15.19 -6.13
C HIS A 326 5.79 16.23 -7.00
N MET A 327 6.44 16.77 -8.04
CA MET A 327 5.80 17.67 -9.00
C MET A 327 4.75 16.98 -9.91
N VAL A 328 4.81 15.65 -10.02
CA VAL A 328 3.93 14.86 -10.90
C VAL A 328 3.07 13.84 -10.16
N THR A 329 3.22 13.70 -8.83
CA THR A 329 2.39 12.80 -8.01
C THR A 329 1.82 13.52 -6.79
N GLN A 330 0.52 13.33 -6.53
CA GLN A 330 -0.18 13.95 -5.41
C GLN A 330 -0.98 12.98 -4.56
N HIS A 331 -0.93 11.66 -4.82
CA HIS A 331 -1.75 10.66 -4.11
C HIS A 331 -1.69 10.89 -2.60
N SER A 332 -0.45 10.95 -2.14
CA SER A 332 0.02 11.32 -0.83
C SER A 332 -0.65 12.46 -0.08
N THR A 333 -1.07 13.50 -0.79
CA THR A 333 -1.50 14.74 -0.16
C THR A 333 -2.80 14.58 0.62
N HIS A 334 -3.57 13.52 0.33
CA HIS A 334 -4.79 13.18 1.05
C HIS A 334 -4.49 12.80 2.52
N HIS A 335 -3.32 12.20 2.81
CA HIS A 335 -2.92 11.85 4.18
C HIS A 335 -2.70 13.06 5.12
N TYR A 336 -2.73 14.28 4.59
CA TYR A 336 -2.77 15.51 5.38
C TYR A 336 -4.20 16.01 5.67
N GLY A 337 -5.19 15.11 5.66
CA GLY A 337 -6.53 15.35 6.19
C GLY A 337 -7.57 15.72 5.14
N ARG A 338 -7.36 15.38 3.87
CA ARG A 338 -8.39 15.41 2.83
C ARG A 338 -8.59 14.01 2.30
N VAL A 339 -9.81 13.63 1.94
CA VAL A 339 -10.07 12.29 1.37
C VAL A 339 -9.52 12.17 -0.05
N GLU A 340 -9.32 13.29 -0.73
CA GLU A 340 -8.86 13.35 -2.10
C GLU A 340 -7.38 13.77 -2.18
N PRO A 341 -6.63 13.26 -3.18
CA PRO A 341 -7.11 12.40 -4.27
C PRO A 341 -7.21 10.91 -3.90
N LEU A 342 -8.12 10.19 -4.57
CA LEU A 342 -8.40 8.77 -4.37
C LEU A 342 -7.69 7.85 -5.38
N GLY A 343 -7.32 8.34 -6.57
CA GLY A 343 -6.49 7.59 -7.51
C GLY A 343 -5.00 7.68 -7.18
N PHE A 344 -4.14 7.14 -8.06
CA PHE A 344 -2.68 7.34 -7.95
C PHE A 344 -2.26 8.80 -8.15
N ALA A 345 -3.15 9.64 -8.67
CA ALA A 345 -2.97 11.09 -8.79
C ALA A 345 -1.63 11.49 -9.41
N ILE A 346 -1.33 10.87 -10.56
CA ILE A 346 -0.18 11.21 -11.39
C ILE A 346 -0.65 12.09 -12.55
N ASN A 347 0.10 13.16 -12.85
CA ASN A 347 -0.22 14.11 -13.90
C ASN A 347 1.00 14.48 -14.76
N PHE A 348 1.16 13.80 -15.89
CA PHE A 348 2.20 14.04 -16.88
C PHE A 348 1.82 15.05 -17.99
N ASP A 349 0.56 15.49 -18.03
CA ASP A 349 0.06 16.46 -19.02
C ASP A 349 0.38 17.93 -18.67
N GLN A 350 1.12 18.18 -17.59
CA GLN A 350 1.48 19.53 -17.16
C GLN A 350 2.52 20.19 -18.09
N PRO A 351 2.45 21.51 -18.31
CA PRO A 351 3.33 22.21 -19.25
C PRO A 351 4.83 22.18 -18.88
N ASN A 352 5.19 21.82 -17.63
CA ASN A 352 6.56 21.88 -17.11
C ASN A 352 7.00 20.60 -16.39
N VAL A 353 6.65 19.42 -16.92
CA VAL A 353 7.11 18.17 -16.31
C VAL A 353 8.64 18.02 -16.44
N PRO A 354 9.37 17.80 -15.33
CA PRO A 354 10.82 17.59 -15.37
C PRO A 354 11.23 16.39 -16.22
N GLU A 355 12.34 16.52 -16.95
CA GLU A 355 12.83 15.48 -17.88
C GLU A 355 13.18 14.17 -17.16
N LYS A 356 13.67 14.27 -15.92
CA LYS A 356 13.95 13.11 -15.07
C LYS A 356 12.68 12.31 -14.78
N ALA A 357 11.58 12.99 -14.44
CA ALA A 357 10.28 12.36 -14.23
C ALA A 357 9.77 11.71 -15.53
N LYS A 358 9.86 12.38 -16.68
CA LYS A 358 9.46 11.79 -17.97
C LYS A 358 10.20 10.49 -18.29
N LYS A 359 11.52 10.46 -18.05
CA LYS A 359 12.33 9.26 -18.27
C LYS A 359 11.94 8.11 -17.34
N LEU A 360 11.70 8.39 -16.06
CA LEU A 360 11.28 7.38 -15.10
C LEU A 360 9.92 6.76 -15.48
N PHE A 361 9.00 7.57 -15.98
CA PHE A 361 7.64 7.13 -16.27
C PHE A 361 7.37 6.69 -17.72
N LYS A 362 8.38 6.74 -18.59
CA LYS A 362 8.27 6.32 -20.00
C LYS A 362 7.81 4.86 -20.17
N LEU A 363 8.08 4.01 -19.18
CA LEU A 363 7.70 2.59 -19.21
C LEU A 363 6.28 2.31 -18.69
N PHE A 364 5.64 3.29 -18.05
CA PHE A 364 4.27 3.15 -17.58
C PHE A 364 3.27 3.50 -18.69
N PRO A 365 2.11 2.83 -18.70
CA PRO A 365 1.06 3.13 -19.66
C PRO A 365 0.43 4.50 -19.38
N ASP A 366 -0.13 5.12 -20.43
CA ASP A 366 -0.77 6.44 -20.36
C ASP A 366 -1.91 6.50 -19.33
N GLU A 367 -2.63 5.39 -19.13
CA GLU A 367 -3.69 5.29 -18.12
C GLU A 367 -3.18 5.51 -16.68
N LEU A 368 -1.90 5.21 -16.41
CA LEU A 368 -1.28 5.46 -15.13
C LEU A 368 -0.64 6.86 -15.08
N ASN A 369 0.04 7.26 -16.16
CA ASN A 369 0.73 8.57 -16.26
C ASN A 369 -0.22 9.76 -16.08
N ASN A 370 -1.48 9.62 -16.47
CA ASN A 370 -2.49 10.65 -16.29
C ASN A 370 -3.65 10.16 -15.42
N SER A 371 -3.29 9.43 -14.37
CA SER A 371 -4.24 8.83 -13.43
C SER A 371 -5.09 9.87 -12.72
N ILE A 372 -4.65 11.12 -12.59
CA ILE A 372 -5.43 12.19 -11.94
C ILE A 372 -6.78 12.47 -12.61
N LYS A 373 -6.91 12.20 -13.92
CA LYS A 373 -8.11 12.52 -14.69
C LYS A 373 -9.38 11.88 -14.11
N ILE A 374 -9.25 10.75 -13.42
CA ILE A 374 -10.38 10.10 -12.75
C ILE A 374 -10.87 10.92 -11.55
N ASP A 375 -9.95 11.46 -10.74
CA ASP A 375 -10.26 12.32 -9.60
C ASP A 375 -10.83 13.67 -10.06
N GLU A 376 -10.25 14.28 -11.09
CA GLU A 376 -10.76 15.51 -11.69
C GLU A 376 -12.19 15.33 -12.22
N LYS A 377 -12.44 14.24 -12.93
CA LYS A 377 -13.75 14.00 -13.56
C LYS A 377 -14.83 13.61 -12.56
N LEU A 378 -14.52 12.77 -11.58
CA LEU A 378 -15.51 12.22 -10.66
C LEU A 378 -15.73 13.06 -9.40
N ASN A 379 -14.72 13.83 -8.98
CA ASN A 379 -14.79 14.60 -7.73
C ASN A 379 -14.54 16.11 -7.93
N GLY A 380 -14.19 16.54 -9.15
CA GLY A 380 -13.80 17.94 -9.38
C GLY A 380 -12.48 18.31 -8.70
N TYR A 381 -11.62 17.32 -8.40
CA TYR A 381 -10.32 17.57 -7.78
C TYR A 381 -9.51 18.56 -8.64
N GLN A 382 -8.79 19.48 -8.00
CA GLN A 382 -7.92 20.43 -8.69
C GLN A 382 -6.46 20.12 -8.39
N TRP A 383 -5.69 19.87 -9.45
CA TRP A 383 -4.27 19.58 -9.35
C TRP A 383 -3.48 20.68 -8.61
N ASP A 384 -3.60 21.94 -9.07
CA ASP A 384 -2.97 23.07 -8.37
C ASP A 384 -3.86 23.59 -7.25
N ASN A 385 -3.78 22.93 -6.09
CA ASN A 385 -4.48 23.36 -4.88
C ASN A 385 -3.52 23.88 -3.79
N HIS A 386 -4.07 24.60 -2.81
CA HIS A 386 -3.27 25.20 -1.74
C HIS A 386 -2.42 24.20 -0.93
N ARG A 387 -2.91 22.96 -0.76
CA ARG A 387 -2.21 21.93 0.03
C ARG A 387 -1.01 21.41 -0.74
N TYR A 388 -1.17 21.18 -2.04
CA TYR A 388 -0.08 20.80 -2.92
C TYR A 388 1.02 21.88 -2.95
N ARG A 389 0.65 23.15 -3.14
CA ARG A 389 1.61 24.28 -3.09
C ARG A 389 2.33 24.37 -1.74
N TRP A 390 1.61 24.18 -0.64
CA TRP A 390 2.23 24.09 0.68
C TRP A 390 3.23 22.92 0.76
N PHE A 391 2.87 21.74 0.27
CA PHE A 391 3.73 20.56 0.34
C PHE A 391 5.03 20.77 -0.44
N LEU A 392 4.94 21.32 -1.65
CA LEU A 392 6.12 21.71 -2.43
C LEU A 392 6.98 22.75 -1.70
N SER A 393 6.37 23.72 -1.01
CA SER A 393 7.12 24.71 -0.21
C SER A 393 7.86 24.07 0.98
N MET A 394 7.33 22.98 1.55
CA MET A 394 8.01 22.22 2.59
C MET A 394 9.19 21.44 2.02
N ILE A 395 9.04 20.84 0.83
CA ILE A 395 10.15 20.22 0.10
C ILE A 395 11.27 21.23 -0.13
N ASP A 396 10.94 22.41 -0.65
CA ASP A 396 11.92 23.46 -0.88
C ASP A 396 12.64 23.89 0.40
N LYS A 397 11.91 24.00 1.52
CA LYS A 397 12.49 24.37 2.83
C LYS A 397 13.45 23.30 3.37
N TYR A 398 13.11 22.01 3.27
CA TYR A 398 13.84 20.96 3.99
C TYR A 398 14.84 20.18 3.13
N GLU A 399 14.71 20.18 1.81
CA GLU A 399 15.64 19.47 0.92
C GLU A 399 16.74 20.36 0.36
N ASN A 400 16.41 21.61 -0.01
CA ASN A 400 17.43 22.53 -0.56
C ASN A 400 18.43 23.00 0.50
N ASN A 401 17.99 23.14 1.76
CA ASN A 401 18.87 23.51 2.87
C ASN A 401 19.78 22.36 3.36
N GLN A 402 19.63 21.15 2.82
CA GLN A 402 20.42 19.97 3.19
C GLN A 402 21.53 19.64 2.18
N LYS A 403 21.63 20.35 1.05
CA LYS A 403 22.82 20.28 0.20
C LYS A 403 23.88 21.17 0.84
N PRO A 404 24.92 20.62 1.52
CA PRO A 404 26.09 21.43 1.83
C PRO A 404 26.64 21.99 0.51
N ASP A 405 27.13 23.24 0.53
CA ASP A 405 27.83 23.92 -0.57
C ASP A 405 29.14 23.19 -0.97
N LEU A 406 29.03 21.92 -1.37
CA LEU A 406 30.14 21.10 -1.86
C LEU A 406 30.54 21.49 -3.29
N ASP A 407 29.79 22.38 -3.95
CA ASP A 407 30.12 22.91 -5.29
C ASP A 407 30.88 24.25 -5.24
N THR A 408 31.27 24.77 -4.07
CA THR A 408 32.12 25.98 -3.98
C THR A 408 33.58 25.74 -3.60
N ALA A 409 34.00 24.49 -3.44
CA ALA A 409 35.42 24.14 -3.35
C ALA A 409 35.93 23.76 -4.75
N ASP A 410 36.95 24.49 -5.23
CA ASP A 410 37.72 24.26 -6.47
C ASP A 410 37.19 24.77 -7.82
N VAL A 411 37.01 26.10 -7.95
CA VAL A 411 37.15 26.78 -9.26
C VAL A 411 38.16 27.95 -9.26
N ASN A 412 38.84 28.24 -8.14
CA ASN A 412 39.91 29.25 -8.10
C ASN A 412 41.28 28.66 -7.72
N ALA A 413 41.65 27.56 -8.37
CA ALA A 413 43.03 27.09 -8.42
C ALA A 413 43.45 26.89 -9.88
N GLN A 414 43.61 27.99 -10.61
CA GLN A 414 44.49 28.12 -11.78
C GLN A 414 44.91 29.57 -11.97
#